data_AF-U9VKD0-F1
#
_entry.id   AF-U9VKD0-F1
#
_cell.length_a   1.000
_cell.length_b   1.000
_cell.length_c   1.000
_cell.angle_alpha   90.00
_cell.angle_beta   90.00
_cell.angle_gamma   90.00
#
_symmetry.space_group_name_H-M   'P 1'
#
loop_
_entity.id
_entity.type
_entity.pdbx_description
1 polymer ?
#
loop_
_entity_poly.entity_id
_entity_poly.type
_entity_poly.pdbx_seq_one_letter_code
_entity_poly.pdbx_strand_id
1 'polypeptide(L)'
;MDSLEDGLELIDYKSAKNPVLPESDTVDLQLGLYSLALEQRYGKLLRRMSLLFLRTGGRVTYEVTYEHRRQVEAVIGELACEVLFGSGG
;
A
#
# COMPACT_ATOMS: atom_id res chain seq x y z
N MET A 1 -2.53 -7.12 -10.66
CA MET A 1 -2.76 -5.66 -10.75
C MET A 1 -3.47 -5.44 -12.05
N ASP A 2 -4.57 -4.74 -12.00
CA ASP A 2 -5.44 -4.53 -13.15
C ASP A 2 -5.44 -3.04 -13.50
N SER A 3 -5.55 -2.74 -14.78
CA SER A 3 -5.71 -1.35 -15.23
C SER A 3 -7.17 -0.94 -15.12
N LEU A 4 -7.40 0.26 -14.58
CA LEU A 4 -8.68 0.95 -14.59
C LEU A 4 -8.63 2.08 -15.64
N GLU A 5 -9.77 2.68 -15.94
CA GLU A 5 -9.84 3.86 -16.84
C GLU A 5 -9.04 5.04 -16.29
N ASP A 6 -8.98 5.21 -14.98
CA ASP A 6 -8.41 6.37 -14.29
C ASP A 6 -7.15 6.04 -13.47
N GLY A 7 -6.61 4.82 -13.58
CA GLY A 7 -5.43 4.41 -12.84
C GLY A 7 -5.25 2.89 -12.72
N LEU A 8 -4.81 2.45 -11.55
CA LEU A 8 -4.51 1.05 -11.24
C LEU A 8 -5.33 0.55 -10.07
N GLU A 9 -5.65 -0.74 -10.12
CA GLU A 9 -6.08 -1.51 -8.97
C GLU A 9 -5.01 -2.55 -8.61
N LEU A 10 -4.49 -2.48 -7.39
CA LEU A 10 -3.62 -3.52 -6.86
C LEU A 10 -4.47 -4.66 -6.30
N ILE A 11 -4.14 -5.90 -6.66
CA ILE A 11 -4.79 -7.10 -6.11
C ILE A 11 -3.74 -7.87 -5.34
N ASP A 12 -3.97 -8.03 -4.03
CA ASP A 12 -3.13 -8.79 -3.11
C ASP A 12 -3.84 -10.09 -2.74
N TYR A 13 -3.24 -11.21 -3.15
CA TYR A 13 -3.83 -12.54 -2.97
C TYR A 13 -3.46 -13.11 -1.60
N LYS A 14 -4.48 -13.43 -0.79
CA LYS A 14 -4.33 -14.04 0.53
C LYS A 14 -4.77 -15.51 0.49
N SER A 15 -3.84 -16.40 0.83
CA SER A 15 -4.05 -17.87 0.81
C SER A 15 -4.16 -18.52 2.19
N ALA A 16 -4.09 -17.71 3.26
CA ALA A 16 -4.14 -18.18 4.65
C ALA A 16 -5.46 -18.93 4.95
N LYS A 17 -5.39 -19.94 5.84
CA LYS A 17 -6.57 -20.76 6.23
C LYS A 17 -7.61 -19.95 7.00
N ASN A 18 -7.14 -19.12 7.93
CA ASN A 18 -7.95 -18.20 8.72
C ASN A 18 -7.40 -16.80 8.50
N PRO A 19 -7.77 -16.13 7.41
CA PRO A 19 -7.28 -14.79 7.15
C PRO A 19 -7.83 -13.81 8.18
N VAL A 20 -6.92 -13.13 8.86
CA VAL A 20 -7.25 -11.97 9.69
C VAL A 20 -7.10 -10.73 8.82
N LEU A 21 -8.07 -9.82 8.89
CA LEU A 21 -7.93 -8.54 8.21
C LEU A 21 -6.80 -7.75 8.88
N PRO A 22 -5.89 -7.15 8.09
CA PRO A 22 -4.88 -6.26 8.64
C PRO A 22 -5.53 -5.10 9.41
N GLU A 23 -4.84 -4.63 10.44
CA GLU A 23 -5.21 -3.43 11.18
C GLU A 23 -5.20 -2.20 10.26
N SER A 24 -6.07 -1.21 10.51
CA SER A 24 -6.24 -0.04 9.64
C SER A 24 -4.90 0.65 9.35
N ASP A 25 -4.13 0.94 10.40
CA ASP A 25 -2.85 1.65 10.26
C ASP A 25 -1.85 0.89 9.38
N THR A 26 -1.90 -0.45 9.40
CA THR A 26 -1.07 -1.29 8.53
C THR A 26 -1.53 -1.20 7.08
N VAL A 27 -2.84 -1.17 6.85
CA VAL A 27 -3.41 -1.00 5.51
C VAL A 27 -3.07 0.39 4.95
N ASP A 28 -3.22 1.43 5.76
CA ASP A 28 -2.97 2.81 5.33
C ASP A 28 -1.51 2.99 4.90
N LEU A 29 -0.57 2.43 5.67
CA LEU A 29 0.85 2.40 5.31
C LEU A 29 1.10 1.61 4.02
N GLN A 30 0.48 0.45 3.85
CA GLN A 30 0.59 -0.35 2.62
C GLN A 30 0.07 0.42 1.40
N LEU A 31 -1.10 1.07 1.51
CA LEU A 31 -1.70 1.87 0.44
C LEU A 31 -0.77 3.01 0.04
N GLY A 32 -0.19 3.73 1.01
CA GLY A 32 0.79 4.77 0.77
C GLY A 32 2.02 4.25 0.01
N LEU A 33 2.59 3.14 0.48
CA LEU A 33 3.83 2.59 -0.08
C LEU A 33 3.63 2.09 -1.52
N TYR A 34 2.54 1.35 -1.76
CA TYR A 34 2.21 0.89 -3.10
C TYR A 34 1.87 2.05 -4.04
N SER A 35 1.18 3.08 -3.55
CA SER A 35 0.88 4.26 -4.37
C SER A 35 2.16 4.91 -4.89
N LEU A 36 3.14 5.11 -4.00
CA LEU A 36 4.42 5.74 -4.34
C LEU A 36 5.24 4.88 -5.31
N ALA A 37 5.34 3.57 -5.03
CA ALA A 37 6.11 2.65 -5.87
C ALA A 37 5.51 2.50 -7.28
N LEU A 38 4.18 2.39 -7.38
CA LEU A 38 3.51 2.20 -8.67
C LEU A 38 3.54 3.46 -9.53
N GLU A 39 3.36 4.63 -8.93
CA GLU A 39 3.47 5.89 -9.67
C GLU A 39 4.91 6.12 -10.15
N GLN A 40 5.92 5.88 -9.30
CA GLN A 40 7.32 6.00 -9.70
C GLN A 40 7.69 5.03 -10.83
N ARG A 41 7.20 3.79 -10.78
CA ARG A 41 7.58 2.73 -11.73
C ARG A 41 6.80 2.78 -13.05
N TYR A 42 5.54 3.19 -13.01
CA TYR A 42 4.62 3.07 -14.15
C TYR A 42 3.96 4.39 -14.56
N GLY A 43 4.15 5.47 -13.81
CA GLY A 43 3.50 6.77 -14.08
C GLY A 43 1.98 6.74 -13.93
N LYS A 44 1.43 5.75 -13.22
CA LYS A 44 -0.01 5.57 -13.02
C LYS A 44 -0.36 5.66 -11.54
N LEU A 45 -1.49 6.31 -11.25
CA LEU A 45 -2.03 6.42 -9.91
C LEU A 45 -2.65 5.10 -9.46
N LEU A 46 -2.34 4.67 -8.25
CA LEU A 46 -3.09 3.61 -7.58
C LEU A 46 -4.40 4.20 -7.05
N ARG A 47 -5.53 3.65 -7.48
CA ARG A 47 -6.86 4.08 -7.03
C ARG A 47 -7.34 3.30 -5.83
N ARG A 48 -7.11 1.99 -5.85
CA ARG A 48 -7.56 1.07 -4.81
C ARG A 48 -6.68 -0.17 -4.71
N MET A 49 -6.75 -0.80 -3.54
CA MET A 49 -6.18 -2.11 -3.29
C MET A 49 -7.28 -3.08 -2.87
N SER A 50 -7.32 -4.25 -3.50
CA SER A 50 -8.20 -5.35 -3.15
C SER A 50 -7.42 -6.49 -2.51
N LEU A 51 -7.83 -6.91 -1.32
CA LEU A 51 -7.42 -8.17 -0.71
C LEU A 51 -8.36 -9.28 -1.19
N LEU A 52 -7.84 -10.24 -1.94
CA LEU A 52 -8.61 -11.40 -2.41
C LEU A 52 -8.25 -12.65 -1.61
N PHE A 53 -9.20 -13.16 -0.84
CA PHE A 53 -9.05 -14.35 -0.01
C PHE A 53 -9.38 -15.60 -0.82
N LEU A 54 -8.34 -16.26 -1.36
CA LEU A 54 -8.49 -17.35 -2.33
C LEU A 54 -9.34 -18.53 -1.84
N ARG A 55 -9.31 -18.81 -0.53
CA ARG A 55 -10.03 -19.95 0.06
C ARG A 55 -11.51 -19.68 0.27
N THR A 56 -11.87 -18.44 0.62
CA THR A 56 -13.26 -18.06 0.90
C THR A 56 -13.92 -17.39 -0.30
N GLY A 57 -13.13 -16.96 -1.30
CA GLY A 57 -13.57 -16.10 -2.38
C GLY A 57 -13.86 -14.65 -1.93
N GLY A 58 -13.65 -14.34 -0.65
CA GLY A 58 -13.93 -13.02 -0.09
C GLY A 58 -13.03 -11.96 -0.70
N ARG A 59 -13.58 -10.76 -0.89
CA ARG A 59 -12.84 -9.59 -1.35
C ARG A 59 -13.11 -8.40 -0.44
N VAL A 60 -12.05 -7.74 -0.02
CA VAL A 60 -12.13 -6.47 0.71
C VAL A 60 -11.33 -5.44 -0.08
N THR A 61 -11.92 -4.27 -0.31
CA THR A 61 -11.33 -3.22 -1.15
C THR A 61 -11.13 -1.97 -0.31
N TYR A 62 -9.97 -1.34 -0.47
CA TYR A 62 -9.59 -0.10 0.19
C TYR A 62 -9.23 0.94 -0.86
N GLU A 63 -9.79 2.13 -0.74
CA GLU A 63 -9.50 3.25 -1.62
C GLU A 63 -8.21 3.95 -1.20
N VAL A 64 -7.42 4.40 -2.16
CA VAL A 64 -6.22 5.19 -1.89
C VAL A 64 -6.59 6.65 -1.76
N THR A 65 -6.20 7.25 -0.64
CA THR A 65 -6.36 8.68 -0.38
C THR A 65 -5.01 9.38 -0.41
N TYR A 66 -5.02 10.71 -0.52
CA TYR A 66 -3.82 11.52 -0.41
C TYR A 66 -3.15 11.43 0.96
N GLU A 67 -3.91 11.17 2.04
CA GLU A 67 -3.35 11.02 3.38
C GLU A 67 -2.48 9.78 3.51
N HIS A 68 -2.84 8.66 2.87
CA HIS A 68 -2.00 7.46 2.85
C HIS A 68 -0.61 7.76 2.29
N ARG A 69 -0.56 8.58 1.22
CA ARG A 69 0.71 9.01 0.62
C ARG A 69 1.49 9.90 1.57
N ARG A 70 0.87 10.93 2.14
CA ARG A 70 1.54 11.83 3.08
C ARG A 70 2.13 11.10 4.28
N GLN A 71 1.39 10.16 4.85
CA GLN A 71 1.83 9.35 5.97
C GLN A 71 3.08 8.54 5.60
N VAL A 72 3.08 7.88 4.43
CA VAL A 72 4.25 7.12 3.97
C VAL A 72 5.45 8.00 3.67
N GLU A 73 5.25 9.16 3.06
CA GLU A 73 6.35 10.10 2.77
C GLU A 73 7.00 10.62 4.07
N ALA A 74 6.19 10.87 5.13
CA ALA A 74 6.70 11.23 6.44
C ALA A 74 7.54 10.09 7.06
N VAL A 75 7.03 8.86 7.06
CA VAL A 75 7.75 7.68 7.58
C VAL A 75 9.06 7.45 6.82
N ILE A 76 9.04 7.53 5.48
CA ILE A 76 10.24 7.40 4.66
C ILE A 76 11.24 8.53 4.96
N GLY A 77 10.75 9.75 5.15
CA GLY A 77 11.58 10.91 5.49
C GLY A 77 12.28 10.75 6.84
N GLU A 78 11.56 10.27 7.86
CA GLU A 78 12.11 9.95 9.17
C GLU A 78 13.19 8.88 9.08
N LEU A 79 12.90 7.75 8.41
CA LEU A 79 13.87 6.67 8.18
C LEU A 79 15.11 7.16 7.42
N ALA A 80 14.93 8.02 6.41
CA ALA A 80 16.05 8.59 5.66
C ALA A 80 16.94 9.47 6.56
N CYS A 81 16.35 10.27 7.44
CA CYS A 81 17.10 11.05 8.43
C CYS A 81 17.89 10.16 9.39
N GLU A 82 17.28 9.07 9.89
CA GLU A 82 17.97 8.11 10.76
C GLU A 82 19.17 7.46 10.05
N VAL A 83 19.01 7.06 8.77
CA VAL A 83 20.11 6.46 8.00
C VAL A 83 21.23 7.46 7.74
N LEU A 84 20.89 8.69 7.36
CA LEU A 84 21.87 9.72 6.96
C LEU A 84 22.60 10.35 8.16
N PHE A 85 21.93 10.46 9.32
CA PHE A 85 22.46 11.19 10.48
C PHE A 85 22.64 10.32 11.73
N GLY A 86 22.08 9.11 11.78
CA GLY A 86 22.15 8.18 12.91
C GLY A 86 23.32 7.20 12.88
N SER A 87 24.18 7.22 11.85
CA SER A 87 25.36 6.35 11.73
C SER A 87 26.66 6.98 12.25
N GLY A 88 26.56 7.83 13.28
CA GLY A 88 27.67 8.59 13.87
C GLY A 88 27.92 8.33 15.35
N GLY A 89 27.80 7.08 15.80
CA GLY A 89 28.12 6.62 17.16
C GLY A 89 29.26 5.63 17.20
#